data_AF-A0A226QRB0-F1
#
_entry.id   AF-A0A226QRB0-F1
#
_cell.length_a   1.000
_cell.length_b   1.000
_cell.length_c   1.000
_cell.angle_alpha   90.00
_cell.angle_beta   90.00
_cell.angle_gamma   90.00
#
_symmetry.space_group_name_H-M   'P 1'
#
loop_
_entity.id
_entity.type
_entity.pdbx_description
1 polymer ?
#
loop_
_entity_poly.entity_id
_entity_poly.type
_entity_poly.pdbx_seq_one_letter_code
_entity_poly.pdbx_strand_id
1 'polypeptide(L)' 'MIYMQSFFFMISFIFFCLFINTLFSLTKAKMYPPKIVLKQRAFNYIGIAFFCFVTAWLLRYV' A
#
# COMPACT_ATOMS: atom_id res chain seq x y z
N MET A 1 23.41 -5.11 -0.86
CA MET A 1 21.94 -5.33 -0.71
C MET A 1 21.14 -4.08 -0.33
N ILE A 2 21.78 -3.00 0.14
CA ILE A 2 21.11 -1.72 0.50
C ILE A 2 20.25 -1.13 -0.63
N TYR A 3 20.69 -1.16 -1.90
CA TYR A 3 19.90 -0.61 -3.01
C TYR A 3 18.57 -1.36 -3.24
N MET A 4 18.58 -2.69 -3.13
CA MET A 4 17.36 -3.51 -3.24
C MET A 4 16.41 -3.21 -2.08
N GLN A 5 16.94 -3.11 -0.86
CA GLN A 5 16.15 -2.79 0.32
C GLN A 5 15.50 -1.40 0.22
N SER A 6 16.26 -0.38 -0.21
CA SER A 6 15.74 0.97 -0.45
C SER A 6 14.67 1.00 -1.52
N PHE A 7 14.81 0.21 -2.60
CA PHE A 7 13.80 0.10 -3.65
C PHE A 7 12.48 -0.47 -3.13
N PHE A 8 12.51 -1.55 -2.36
CA PHE A 8 11.30 -2.11 -1.73
C PHE A 8 10.67 -1.15 -0.71
N PHE A 9 11.49 -0.40 0.04
CA PHE A 9 10.98 0.65 0.93
C PHE A 9 10.24 1.76 0.18
N MET A 10 10.80 2.24 -0.93
CA MET A 10 10.16 3.26 -1.78
C MET A 10 8.83 2.75 -2.35
N ILE A 11 8.78 1.50 -2.83
CA ILE A 11 7.54 0.88 -3.31
C ILE A 11 6.50 0.78 -2.20
N SER A 12 6.88 0.28 -1.02
CA SER A 12 6.01 0.19 0.14
C SER A 12 5.42 1.57 0.50
N PHE A 13 6.24 2.62 0.46
CA PHE A 13 5.79 3.98 0.73
C PHE A 13 4.77 4.49 -0.29
N ILE A 14 5.01 4.26 -1.59
CA ILE A 14 4.07 4.64 -2.66
C ILE A 14 2.71 3.95 -2.48
N PHE A 15 2.69 2.65 -2.21
CA PHE A 15 1.45 1.92 -1.97
C PHE A 15 0.74 2.37 -0.69
N PHE A 16 1.49 2.79 0.33
CA PHE A 16 0.92 3.38 1.53
C PHE A 16 0.27 4.74 1.26
N CYS A 17 0.87 5.58 0.42
CA CYS A 17 0.25 6.83 -0.03
C CYS A 17 -1.03 6.58 -0.83
N LEU A 18 -1.03 5.59 -1.73
CA LEU A 18 -2.22 5.18 -2.48
C LEU A 18 -3.33 4.65 -1.56
N PHE A 19 -2.96 3.92 -0.50
CA PHE A 19 -3.87 3.47 0.55
C PHE A 19 -4.53 4.64 1.28
N ILE A 20 -3.75 5.63 1.73
CA ILE A 20 -4.28 6.83 2.38
C ILE A 20 -5.22 7.59 1.43
N ASN A 21 -4.83 7.77 0.18
CA ASN A 21 -5.65 8.47 -0.81
C ASN A 21 -6.98 7.74 -1.07
N THR A 22 -6.96 6.40 -1.12
CA THR A 22 -8.19 5.61 -1.23
C THR A 22 -9.07 5.68 0.02
N LEU A 23 -8.50 5.76 1.22
CA LEU A 23 -9.26 6.02 2.45
C LEU A 23 -9.94 7.40 2.43
N PHE A 24 -9.23 8.46 2.02
CA PHE A 24 -9.83 9.78 1.87
C PHE A 24 -10.95 9.81 0.82
N SER A 25 -10.76 9.10 -0.30
CA SER A 25 -11.80 8.92 -1.32
C SER A 25 -13.00 8.15 -0.78
N LEU A 26 -12.78 7.16 0.09
CA LEU A 26 -13.83 6.38 0.74
C LEU A 26 -14.75 7.23 1.62
N THR A 27 -14.18 8.18 2.37
CA THR A 27 -14.92 9.10 3.24
C THR A 27 -15.74 10.10 2.41
N LYS A 28 -15.25 10.48 1.22
CA LYS A 28 -15.92 11.43 0.31
C LYS A 28 -16.91 10.77 -0.67
N ALA A 29 -16.94 9.45 -0.77
CA ALA A 29 -17.81 8.73 -1.70
C ALA A 29 -19.29 8.79 -1.26
N LYS A 30 -20.05 9.69 -1.90
CA LYS A 30 -21.47 9.95 -1.58
C LYS A 30 -22.47 9.22 -2.49
N MET A 31 -22.11 8.89 -3.75
CA MET A 31 -23.05 8.29 -4.72
C MET A 31 -22.42 7.21 -5.63
N TYR A 32 -21.22 7.46 -6.16
CA TYR A 32 -20.45 6.52 -6.98
C TYR A 32 -18.96 6.93 -6.89
N PRO A 33 -17.97 6.02 -6.86
CA PRO A 33 -18.05 4.55 -6.95
C PRO A 33 -18.48 3.85 -5.65
N PRO A 34 -18.85 2.55 -5.69
CA PRO A 34 -19.33 1.80 -4.54
C PRO A 34 -18.24 1.69 -3.45
N LYS A 35 -18.62 2.00 -2.20
CA LYS A 35 -17.71 1.92 -1.03
C LYS A 35 -17.04 0.55 -0.85
N ILE A 36 -17.70 -0.52 -1.29
CA ILE A 36 -17.16 -1.89 -1.29
C ILE A 36 -15.91 -2.01 -2.18
N VAL A 37 -15.95 -1.42 -3.39
CA VAL A 37 -14.83 -1.48 -4.34
C VAL A 37 -13.65 -0.64 -3.84
N LEU A 38 -13.93 0.52 -3.23
CA LEU A 38 -12.90 1.36 -2.60
C LEU A 38 -12.26 0.66 -1.39
N LYS A 39 -13.04 -0.03 -0.54
CA LYS A 39 -12.51 -0.83 0.58
C LYS A 39 -11.63 -1.98 0.09
N GLN A 40 -12.07 -2.70 -0.94
CA GLN A 40 -11.29 -3.78 -1.53
C GLN A 40 -9.96 -3.28 -2.09
N ARG A 41 -9.96 -2.14 -2.79
CA ARG A 41 -8.74 -1.52 -3.31
C ARG A 41 -7.80 -1.07 -2.18
N ALA A 42 -8.34 -0.44 -1.13
CA ALA A 42 -7.57 -0.08 0.05
C ALA A 42 -6.94 -1.33 0.70
N PHE A 43 -7.72 -2.41 0.86
CA PHE A 43 -7.20 -3.67 1.41
C PHE A 43 -6.09 -4.28 0.54
N ASN A 44 -6.23 -4.25 -0.79
CA ASN A 44 -5.16 -4.67 -1.70
C ASN A 44 -3.91 -3.79 -1.56
N TYR A 45 -4.05 -2.47 -1.50
CA TYR A 45 -2.89 -1.57 -1.38
C TYR A 45 -2.14 -1.77 -0.07
N ILE A 46 -2.83 -1.95 1.06
CA ILE A 46 -2.16 -2.23 2.33
C ILE A 46 -1.54 -3.63 2.37
N GLY A 47 -2.18 -4.62 1.73
CA GLY A 47 -1.62 -5.96 1.58
C GLY A 47 -0.31 -5.96 0.79
N ILE A 48 -0.28 -5.24 -0.34
CA ILE A 48 0.93 -5.10 -1.16
C ILE A 48 2.02 -4.34 -0.38
N ALA A 49 1.68 -3.23 0.28
CA ALA A 49 2.63 -2.47 1.09
C ALA A 49 3.24 -3.33 2.21
N PHE A 50 2.41 -4.10 2.92
CA PHE A 50 2.86 -4.99 3.98
C PHE A 50 3.78 -6.09 3.45
N PHE A 51 3.43 -6.73 2.34
CA PHE A 51 4.27 -7.75 1.72
C PHE A 51 5.63 -7.16 1.30
N CYS A 52 5.62 -5.98 0.67
CA CYS A 52 6.81 -5.27 0.26
C CYS A 52 7.72 -4.92 1.46
N PHE A 53 7.14 -4.45 2.56
CA PHE A 53 7.84 -4.16 3.79
C PHE A 53 8.48 -5.43 4.42
N VAL A 54 7.73 -6.54 4.47
CA VAL A 54 8.25 -7.83 4.97
C VAL A 54 9.39 -8.34 4.10
N THR A 55 9.29 -8.20 2.77
CA THR A 55 10.40 -8.59 1.87
C THR A 55 11.64 -7.72 2.08
N ALA A 56 11.48 -6.40 2.26
CA ALA A 56 12.59 -5.49 2.58
C ALA A 56 13.23 -5.80 3.93
N TRP A 57 12.42 -6.24 4.90
CA TRP A 57 12.87 -6.65 6.22
C TRP A 57 13.66 -7.96 6.14
N LEU A 58 13.16 -8.97 5.44
CA LEU A 58 13.85 -10.25 5.23
C LEU A 58 15.18 -10.07 4.49
N LEU A 59 15.21 -9.23 3.45
CA LEU A 59 16.42 -8.86 2.71
C LEU A 59 17.51 -8.18 3.57
N ARG A 60 17.18 -7.73 4.79
CA ARG A 60 18.15 -7.20 5.74
C ARG A 60 18.95 -8.30 6.44
N TYR A 61 18.36 -9.49 6.59
CA TYR A 61 18.94 -10.62 7.31
C TYR A 61 19.68 -11.61 6.40
N VAL A 62 19.62 -11.40 5.09
CA VAL A 62 20.36 -12.13 4.05
C VAL A 62 21.58 -11.31 3.64
#